data_AF-A0A928IAX0-F1
#
_entry.id   AF-A0A928IAX0-F1
#
_cell.length_a   1.000
_cell.length_b   1.000
_cell.length_c   1.000
_cell.angle_alpha   90.00
_cell.angle_beta   90.00
_cell.angle_gamma   90.00
#
_symmetry.space_group_name_H-M   'P 1'
#
loop_
_entity.id
_entity.type
_entity.pdbx_description
1 polymer ?
#
loop_
_entity_poly.entity_id
_entity_poly.type
_entity_poly.pdbx_seq_one_letter_code
_entity_poly.pdbx_strand_id
1 'polypeptide(L)'
;MSLKNRKRLHLSCGIVLSVLLTVTGVLLILSCVGIYRQGSSPFTRESVGAALSRIAVPGCLTLLGIVTTAVLRALFPPEEAALRADPHGEMALSRLKRKGTTPEAEALAHRRRVLRILNVMASVIATVGSLIYLLNAQNYPDGAAYNNVVIACALWTVLWFGFAFIVGLAADYACRVLIKQEMRLLRETTEKAPAPVCACPLRQWLKRHERPVMLAVRCSLLVGAAVLIVFGILHGGMADVLGKAINICTECIGLG
;
A
#
# COMPACT_ATOMS: atom_id res chain seq x y z
N MET A 1 -28.42 4.74 8.57
CA MET A 1 -28.02 4.43 7.16
C MET A 1 -28.11 2.92 6.94
N SER A 2 -28.83 2.45 5.92
CA SER A 2 -28.93 1.01 5.58
C SER A 2 -27.56 0.39 5.28
N LEU A 3 -27.33 -0.86 5.70
CA LEU A 3 -26.08 -1.60 5.47
C LEU A 3 -25.67 -1.65 3.98
N LYS A 4 -26.66 -1.76 3.08
CA LYS A 4 -26.46 -1.75 1.63
C LYS A 4 -25.89 -0.41 1.15
N ASN A 5 -26.35 0.70 1.73
CA ASN A 5 -25.91 2.05 1.37
C ASN A 5 -24.49 2.32 1.88
N ARG A 6 -24.12 1.78 3.05
CA ARG A 6 -22.76 1.90 3.60
C ARG A 6 -21.72 1.14 2.77
N LYS A 7 -22.04 -0.07 2.29
CA LYS A 7 -21.14 -0.83 1.40
C LYS A 7 -20.93 -0.12 0.06
N ARG A 8 -22.01 0.43 -0.52
CA ARG A 8 -21.91 1.27 -1.73
C ARG A 8 -21.06 2.51 -1.49
N LEU A 9 -21.25 3.20 -0.36
CA LEU A 9 -20.47 4.40 -0.01
C LEU A 9 -18.96 4.10 0.04
N HIS A 10 -18.54 3.04 0.76
CA HIS A 10 -17.12 2.66 0.84
C HIS A 10 -16.55 2.25 -0.52
N LEU A 11 -17.31 1.52 -1.33
CA LEU A 11 -16.90 1.14 -2.68
C LEU A 11 -16.73 2.36 -3.59
N SER A 12 -17.71 3.26 -3.59
CA SER A 12 -17.67 4.50 -4.36
C SER A 12 -16.51 5.40 -3.95
N CYS A 13 -16.28 5.60 -2.64
CA CYS A 13 -15.13 6.36 -2.15
C CYS A 13 -13.80 5.72 -2.55
N GLY A 14 -13.69 4.39 -2.48
CA GLY A 14 -12.49 3.66 -2.90
C GLY A 14 -12.21 3.81 -4.41
N ILE A 15 -13.24 3.72 -5.24
CA ILE A 15 -13.11 3.90 -6.70
C ILE A 15 -12.70 5.33 -7.02
N VAL A 16 -13.38 6.33 -6.44
CA VAL A 16 -13.08 7.75 -6.66
C VAL A 16 -11.65 8.08 -6.22
N LEU A 17 -11.23 7.58 -5.06
CA LEU A 17 -9.87 7.77 -4.56
C LEU A 17 -8.84 7.12 -5.47
N SER A 18 -9.10 5.90 -5.95
CA SER A 18 -8.21 5.21 -6.89
C SER A 18 -8.03 5.98 -8.19
N VAL A 19 -9.12 6.52 -8.75
CA VAL A 19 -9.08 7.34 -9.97
C VAL A 19 -8.33 8.65 -9.74
N LEU A 20 -8.60 9.33 -8.63
CA LEU A 20 -7.90 10.56 -8.27
C LEU A 20 -6.38 10.32 -8.12
N LEU A 21 -5.99 9.22 -7.49
CA LEU A 21 -4.59 8.85 -7.27
C LEU A 21 -3.89 8.53 -8.60
N THR A 22 -4.53 7.78 -9.50
CA THR A 22 -3.95 7.48 -10.81
C THR A 22 -3.84 8.72 -11.67
N VAL A 23 -4.86 9.58 -11.72
CA VAL A 23 -4.82 10.84 -12.48
C VAL A 23 -3.70 11.75 -11.97
N THR A 24 -3.58 11.93 -10.65
CA THR A 24 -2.53 12.78 -10.07
C THR A 24 -1.14 12.19 -10.30
N GLY A 25 -0.99 10.87 -10.18
CA GLY A 25 0.26 10.18 -10.49
C GLY A 25 0.68 10.34 -11.96
N VAL A 26 -0.26 10.18 -12.89
CA VAL A 26 -0.01 10.39 -14.33
C VAL A 26 0.37 11.85 -14.60
N LEU A 27 -0.31 12.83 -14.00
CA LEU A 27 0.02 14.25 -14.17
C LEU A 27 1.43 14.59 -13.64
N LEU A 28 1.83 13.99 -12.52
CA LEU A 28 3.19 14.12 -11.98
C LEU A 28 4.22 13.55 -12.97
N ILE A 29 3.99 12.33 -13.49
CA ILE A 29 4.88 11.71 -14.48
C ILE A 29 4.98 12.56 -15.74
N LEU A 30 3.85 13.03 -16.29
CA LEU A 30 3.82 13.89 -17.47
C LEU A 30 4.55 15.20 -17.26
N SER A 31 4.48 15.77 -16.05
CA SER A 31 5.21 16.99 -15.72
C SER A 31 6.71 16.74 -15.61
N CYS A 32 7.14 15.63 -15.03
CA CYS A 32 8.55 15.22 -15.05
C CYS A 32 9.07 15.03 -16.48
N VAL A 33 8.30 14.38 -17.35
CA VAL A 33 8.66 14.19 -18.77
C VAL A 33 8.72 15.53 -19.51
N GLY A 34 7.77 16.45 -19.23
CA GLY A 34 7.76 17.78 -19.81
C GLY A 34 9.00 18.60 -19.45
N ILE A 35 9.39 18.56 -18.17
CA ILE A 35 10.61 19.21 -17.68
C ILE A 35 11.85 18.58 -18.33
N TYR A 36 11.92 17.25 -18.37
CA TYR A 36 13.05 16.52 -18.96
C TYR A 36 13.27 16.84 -20.45
N ARG A 37 12.19 17.09 -21.20
CA ARG A 37 12.27 17.44 -22.63
C ARG A 37 12.76 18.86 -22.91
N GLN A 38 12.91 19.74 -21.91
CA GLN A 38 13.31 21.14 -22.10
C GLN A 38 14.82 21.37 -22.26
N GLY A 39 15.68 20.37 -22.07
CA GLY A 39 17.13 20.49 -22.35
C GLY A 39 17.98 20.88 -21.13
N SER A 40 19.18 21.43 -21.37
CA SER A 40 20.46 21.24 -20.65
C SER A 40 20.54 21.40 -19.12
N SER A 41 19.54 21.93 -18.42
CA SER A 41 19.41 21.85 -16.95
C SER A 41 17.93 21.72 -16.56
N PRO A 42 17.31 20.55 -16.79
CA PRO A 42 15.86 20.46 -16.85
C PRO A 42 15.20 20.74 -15.49
N PHE A 43 15.78 20.25 -14.40
CA PHE A 43 15.21 20.41 -13.06
C PHE A 43 15.84 21.57 -12.31
N THR A 44 15.30 22.78 -12.50
CA THR A 44 15.58 23.93 -11.63
C THR A 44 14.45 24.10 -10.61
N ARG A 45 14.73 24.79 -9.51
CA ARG A 45 13.72 25.05 -8.47
C ARG A 45 12.47 25.73 -9.02
N GLU A 46 12.65 26.64 -9.97
CA GLU A 46 11.56 27.38 -10.62
C GLU A 46 10.75 26.48 -11.55
N SER A 47 11.39 25.61 -12.35
CA SER A 47 10.69 24.71 -13.28
C SER A 47 9.88 23.66 -12.54
N VAL A 48 10.45 23.11 -11.46
CA VAL A 48 9.79 22.15 -10.57
C VAL A 48 8.65 22.80 -9.80
N GLY A 49 8.87 24.01 -9.25
CA GLY A 49 7.83 24.77 -8.56
C GLY A 49 6.66 25.14 -9.47
N ALA A 50 6.94 25.59 -10.69
CA ALA A 50 5.92 25.90 -11.69
C ALA A 50 5.12 24.65 -12.10
N ALA A 51 5.78 23.51 -12.30
CA ALA A 51 5.11 22.25 -12.61
C ALA A 51 4.23 21.73 -11.45
N LEU A 52 4.72 21.79 -10.21
CA LEU A 52 3.95 21.45 -9.02
C LEU A 52 2.75 22.37 -8.83
N SER A 53 2.88 23.67 -9.11
CA SER A 53 1.77 24.62 -9.02
C SER A 53 0.63 24.28 -9.99
N ARG A 54 0.93 23.75 -11.18
CA ARG A 54 -0.07 23.28 -12.15
C ARG A 54 -0.79 22.01 -11.68
N ILE A 55 -0.12 21.18 -10.89
CA ILE A 55 -0.67 19.94 -10.30
C ILE A 55 -1.29 20.21 -8.92
N ALA A 56 -1.14 21.42 -8.35
CA ALA A 56 -1.59 21.71 -7.00
C ALA A 56 -3.08 21.40 -6.80
N VAL A 57 -3.93 21.72 -7.76
CA VAL A 57 -5.38 21.43 -7.69
C VAL A 57 -5.68 19.92 -7.61
N PRO A 58 -5.26 19.07 -8.57
CA PRO A 58 -5.47 17.62 -8.46
C PRO A 58 -4.74 16.99 -7.26
N GLY A 59 -3.58 17.54 -6.87
CA GLY A 59 -2.87 17.17 -5.64
C GLY A 59 -3.67 17.45 -4.37
N CYS A 60 -4.27 18.63 -4.25
CA CYS A 60 -5.12 18.98 -3.13
C CYS A 60 -6.40 18.13 -3.11
N LEU A 61 -7.01 17.86 -4.27
CA LEU A 61 -8.19 17.00 -4.38
C LEU A 61 -7.89 15.55 -3.98
N THR A 62 -6.73 15.02 -4.35
CA THR A 62 -6.30 13.68 -3.90
C THR A 62 -6.10 13.63 -2.39
N LEU A 63 -5.38 14.61 -1.83
CA LEU A 63 -5.17 14.69 -0.38
C LEU A 63 -6.51 14.82 0.37
N LEU A 64 -7.41 15.67 -0.10
CA LEU A 64 -8.76 15.79 0.44
C LEU A 64 -9.52 14.48 0.33
N GLY A 65 -9.40 13.77 -0.80
CA GLY A 65 -9.99 12.45 -1.01
C GLY A 65 -9.46 11.39 -0.02
N ILE A 66 -8.15 11.38 0.25
CA ILE A 66 -7.51 10.49 1.23
C ILE A 66 -8.06 10.78 2.63
N VAL A 67 -8.04 12.06 3.05
CA VAL A 67 -8.54 12.48 4.37
C VAL A 67 -10.02 12.17 4.51
N THR A 68 -10.82 12.52 3.50
CA THR A 68 -12.28 12.27 3.48
C THR A 68 -12.57 10.77 3.58
N THR A 69 -11.85 9.95 2.83
CA THR A 69 -11.99 8.48 2.89
C THR A 69 -11.55 7.92 4.25
N ALA A 70 -10.48 8.44 4.84
CA ALA A 70 -10.00 8.06 6.17
C ALA A 70 -11.01 8.43 7.27
N VAL A 71 -11.56 9.66 7.22
CA VAL A 71 -12.60 10.15 8.13
C VAL A 71 -13.88 9.32 7.96
N LEU A 72 -14.35 9.08 6.74
CA LEU A 72 -15.51 8.23 6.46
C LEU A 72 -15.32 6.81 6.98
N ARG A 73 -14.12 6.26 6.87
CA ARG A 73 -13.78 4.92 7.40
C ARG A 73 -13.62 4.90 8.91
N ALA A 74 -13.23 6.01 9.52
CA ALA A 74 -13.25 6.18 10.96
C ALA A 74 -14.69 6.28 11.48
N LEU A 75 -15.50 7.20 10.96
CA LEU A 75 -16.89 7.49 11.37
C LEU A 75 -17.84 6.32 11.07
N PHE A 76 -17.69 5.69 9.90
CA PHE A 76 -18.54 4.59 9.46
C PHE A 76 -17.70 3.33 9.22
N PRO A 77 -17.16 2.70 10.28
CA PRO A 77 -16.25 1.55 10.15
C PRO A 77 -16.90 0.42 9.35
N PRO A 78 -16.45 0.11 8.12
CA PRO A 78 -17.12 -0.85 7.26
C PRO A 78 -17.45 -2.12 8.05
N GLU A 79 -18.68 -2.61 7.91
CA GLU A 79 -19.14 -3.81 8.62
C GLU A 79 -18.07 -4.89 8.42
N GLU A 80 -17.47 -5.33 9.54
CA GLU A 80 -16.22 -6.10 9.59
C GLU A 80 -16.27 -7.40 8.74
N ALA A 81 -17.45 -7.80 8.29
CA ALA A 81 -17.68 -8.95 7.42
C ALA A 81 -17.31 -8.74 5.94
N ALA A 82 -17.26 -7.51 5.42
CA ALA A 82 -17.10 -7.28 3.97
C ALA A 82 -15.76 -6.65 3.56
N LEU A 83 -15.09 -5.94 4.47
CA LEU A 83 -13.79 -5.29 4.23
C LEU A 83 -12.66 -5.82 5.11
N ARG A 84 -12.88 -6.95 5.79
CA ARG A 84 -11.78 -7.87 6.06
C ARG A 84 -11.58 -8.64 4.76
N ALA A 85 -10.72 -8.13 3.88
CA ALA A 85 -9.94 -9.03 3.05
C ALA A 85 -9.20 -9.92 4.03
N ASP A 86 -9.80 -11.07 4.35
CA ASP A 86 -9.64 -11.83 5.58
C ASP A 86 -8.16 -11.92 6.03
N PRO A 87 -7.67 -11.05 6.95
CA PRO A 87 -6.43 -11.33 7.65
C PRO A 87 -6.63 -12.55 8.59
N HIS A 88 -7.89 -12.97 8.76
CA HIS A 88 -8.33 -14.10 9.53
C HIS A 88 -8.69 -15.32 8.68
N GLY A 89 -8.26 -15.41 7.41
CA GLY A 89 -8.22 -16.72 6.76
C GLY A 89 -7.37 -17.67 7.63
N GLU A 90 -6.20 -17.22 8.07
CA GLU A 90 -5.33 -17.96 8.98
C GLU A 90 -5.89 -18.11 10.41
N MET A 91 -6.64 -17.14 10.94
CA MET A 91 -7.22 -17.26 12.29
C MET A 91 -8.50 -18.10 12.31
N ALA A 92 -9.32 -18.05 11.26
CA ALA A 92 -10.44 -18.96 11.07
C ALA A 92 -9.92 -20.38 10.80
N LEU A 93 -8.87 -20.50 9.99
CA LEU A 93 -8.15 -21.74 9.78
C LEU A 93 -7.56 -22.28 11.08
N SER A 94 -6.89 -21.47 11.91
CA SER A 94 -6.30 -21.93 13.17
C SER A 94 -7.35 -22.39 14.17
N ARG A 95 -8.54 -21.76 14.17
CA ARG A 95 -9.70 -22.24 14.93
C ARG A 95 -10.24 -23.57 14.42
N LEU A 96 -10.26 -23.78 13.10
CA LEU A 96 -10.66 -25.04 12.50
C LEU A 96 -9.62 -26.14 12.76
N LYS A 97 -8.33 -25.84 12.65
CA LYS A 97 -7.23 -26.76 13.00
C LYS A 97 -7.26 -27.21 14.45
N ARG A 98 -7.67 -26.33 15.38
CA ARG A 98 -7.88 -26.71 16.79
C ARG A 98 -8.98 -27.75 16.99
N LYS A 99 -9.90 -27.91 16.02
CA LYS A 99 -10.97 -28.93 16.06
C LYS A 99 -10.55 -30.25 15.41
N GLY A 100 -9.40 -30.28 14.75
CA GLY A 100 -8.86 -31.46 14.06
C GLY A 100 -8.14 -31.07 12.76
N THR A 101 -7.09 -31.82 12.43
CA THR A 101 -6.39 -31.72 11.14
C THR A 101 -6.62 -32.99 10.33
N THR A 102 -6.76 -32.82 9.01
CA THR A 102 -6.78 -33.94 8.05
C THR A 102 -5.44 -34.00 7.30
N PRO A 103 -5.01 -35.20 6.84
CA PRO A 103 -3.77 -35.32 6.07
C PRO A 103 -3.80 -34.48 4.78
N GLU A 104 -4.98 -34.29 4.17
CA GLU A 104 -5.16 -33.42 3.01
C GLU A 104 -4.94 -31.93 3.33
N ALA A 105 -5.37 -31.48 4.52
CA ALA A 105 -5.14 -30.10 4.97
C ALA A 105 -3.65 -29.83 5.24
N GLU A 106 -2.90 -30.84 5.70
CA GLU A 106 -1.46 -30.75 5.91
C GLU A 106 -0.68 -30.65 4.59
N ALA A 107 -1.08 -31.39 3.56
CA ALA A 107 -0.50 -31.28 2.21
C ALA A 107 -0.69 -29.87 1.61
N LEU A 108 -1.87 -29.27 1.79
CA LEU A 108 -2.14 -27.89 1.36
C LEU A 108 -1.33 -26.86 2.18
N ALA A 109 -1.12 -27.11 3.48
CA ALA A 109 -0.27 -26.28 4.32
C ALA A 109 1.20 -26.33 3.88
N HIS A 110 1.69 -27.51 3.49
CA HIS A 110 3.03 -27.68 2.94
C HIS A 110 3.20 -26.89 1.64
N ARG A 111 2.27 -27.00 0.68
CA ARG A 111 2.29 -26.24 -0.57
C ARG A 111 2.37 -24.72 -0.35
N ARG A 112 1.64 -24.18 0.63
CA ARG A 112 1.74 -22.74 0.98
C ARG A 112 3.08 -22.35 1.58
N ARG A 113 3.71 -23.22 2.40
CA ARG A 113 5.06 -22.93 2.91
C ARG A 113 6.05 -22.88 1.76
N VAL A 114 5.98 -23.84 0.83
CA VAL A 114 6.82 -23.86 -0.37
C VAL A 114 6.62 -22.59 -1.20
N LEU A 115 5.37 -22.17 -1.46
CA LEU A 115 5.09 -20.92 -2.20
C LEU A 115 5.66 -19.67 -1.50
N ARG A 116 5.59 -19.59 -0.16
CA ARG A 116 6.19 -18.49 0.59
C ARG A 116 7.71 -18.49 0.50
N ILE A 117 8.34 -19.66 0.60
CA ILE A 117 9.79 -19.80 0.45
C ILE A 117 10.21 -19.39 -0.96
N LEU A 118 9.51 -19.87 -2.00
CA LEU A 118 9.78 -19.49 -3.39
C LEU A 118 9.64 -17.99 -3.61
N ASN A 119 8.64 -17.34 -3.01
CA ASN A 119 8.48 -15.90 -3.10
C ASN A 119 9.64 -15.14 -2.43
N VAL A 120 10.07 -15.58 -1.24
CA VAL A 120 11.24 -15.00 -0.57
C VAL A 120 12.48 -15.18 -1.44
N MET A 121 12.72 -16.37 -1.97
CA MET A 121 13.84 -16.63 -2.88
C MET A 121 13.80 -15.73 -4.12
N ALA A 122 12.63 -15.56 -4.75
CA ALA A 122 12.47 -14.66 -5.90
C ALA A 122 12.78 -13.19 -5.54
N SER A 123 12.36 -12.73 -4.36
CA SER A 123 12.68 -11.38 -3.88
C SER A 123 14.17 -11.18 -3.59
N VAL A 124 14.85 -12.21 -3.07
CA VAL A 124 16.30 -12.19 -2.86
C VAL A 124 17.03 -12.15 -4.20
N ILE A 125 16.63 -12.98 -5.17
CA ILE A 125 17.20 -12.99 -6.53
C ILE A 125 17.06 -11.61 -7.19
N ALA A 126 15.89 -10.98 -7.08
CA ALA A 126 15.68 -9.64 -7.62
C ALA A 126 16.58 -8.58 -6.97
N THR A 127 16.75 -8.67 -5.66
CA THR A 127 17.64 -7.77 -4.91
C THR A 127 19.09 -7.94 -5.36
N VAL A 128 19.56 -9.20 -5.48
CA VAL A 128 20.91 -9.52 -5.95
C VAL A 128 21.11 -9.05 -7.41
N GLY A 129 20.12 -9.26 -8.29
CA GLY A 129 20.16 -8.82 -9.68
C GLY A 129 20.25 -7.30 -9.82
N SER A 130 19.57 -6.55 -8.94
CA SER A 130 19.72 -5.10 -8.85
C SER A 130 21.11 -4.70 -8.33
N LEU A 131 21.62 -5.40 -7.31
CA LEU A 131 22.92 -5.10 -6.70
C LEU A 131 24.09 -5.34 -7.67
N ILE A 132 24.04 -6.38 -8.50
CA ILE A 132 25.09 -6.69 -9.48
C ILE A 132 25.30 -5.51 -10.44
N TYR A 133 24.22 -4.85 -10.86
CA TYR A 133 24.31 -3.69 -11.74
C TYR A 133 24.84 -2.45 -11.02
N LEU A 134 24.35 -2.21 -9.79
CA LEU A 134 24.76 -1.07 -8.97
C LEU A 134 26.23 -1.15 -8.53
N LEU A 135 26.75 -2.35 -8.27
CA LEU A 135 28.10 -2.56 -7.77
C LEU A 135 29.13 -2.69 -8.89
N ASN A 136 28.71 -2.80 -10.16
CA ASN A 136 29.65 -2.87 -11.27
C ASN A 136 30.11 -1.47 -11.68
N ALA A 137 31.32 -1.10 -11.26
CA ALA A 137 31.95 0.18 -11.59
C ALA A 137 32.06 0.42 -13.11
N GLN A 138 32.10 -0.63 -13.93
CA GLN A 138 32.14 -0.49 -15.40
C GLN A 138 30.87 0.11 -16.00
N ASN A 139 29.75 0.08 -15.26
CA ASN A 139 28.50 0.73 -15.68
C ASN A 139 28.54 2.26 -15.50
N TYR A 140 29.58 2.80 -14.85
CA TYR A 140 29.76 4.22 -14.55
C TYR A 140 31.05 4.77 -15.16
N PRO A 141 31.20 4.79 -16.51
CA PRO A 141 32.40 5.34 -17.13
C PRO A 141 32.47 6.87 -16.96
N ASP A 142 33.66 7.36 -16.63
CA ASP A 142 33.95 8.78 -16.46
C ASP A 142 33.69 9.54 -17.78
N GLY A 143 32.79 10.53 -17.74
CA GLY A 143 32.43 11.36 -18.90
C GLY A 143 31.22 10.88 -19.72
N ALA A 144 30.56 9.77 -19.36
CA ALA A 144 29.26 9.45 -19.93
C ALA A 144 28.20 10.48 -19.53
N ALA A 145 27.29 10.79 -20.44
CA ALA A 145 26.14 11.65 -20.14
C ALA A 145 25.37 11.03 -18.96
N TYR A 146 25.44 11.69 -17.81
CA TYR A 146 24.86 11.24 -16.54
C TYR A 146 23.43 10.71 -16.68
N ASN A 147 22.61 11.38 -17.48
CA ASN A 147 21.23 10.96 -17.78
C ASN A 147 21.12 9.54 -18.34
N ASN A 148 22.02 9.13 -19.24
CA ASN A 148 21.97 7.80 -19.85
C ASN A 148 22.31 6.71 -18.83
N VAL A 149 23.26 6.98 -17.93
CA VAL A 149 23.67 6.06 -16.86
C VAL A 149 22.54 5.91 -15.84
N VAL A 150 21.91 7.02 -15.43
CA VAL A 150 20.79 7.00 -14.48
C VAL A 150 19.57 6.28 -15.06
N ILE A 151 19.23 6.53 -16.34
CA ILE A 151 18.10 5.85 -16.99
C ILE A 151 18.36 4.35 -17.12
N ALA A 152 19.57 3.94 -17.52
CA ALA A 152 19.92 2.53 -17.63
C ALA A 152 19.86 1.82 -16.27
N CYS A 153 20.37 2.48 -15.22
CA CYS A 153 20.28 2.01 -13.84
C CYS A 153 18.82 1.87 -13.38
N ALA A 154 17.99 2.87 -13.66
CA ALA A 154 16.58 2.86 -13.28
C ALA A 154 15.81 1.74 -13.99
N LEU A 155 15.99 1.57 -15.30
CA LEU A 155 15.33 0.51 -16.07
C LEU A 155 15.72 -0.89 -15.57
N TRP A 156 17.01 -1.13 -15.35
CA TRP A 156 17.49 -2.40 -14.82
C TRP A 156 16.86 -2.71 -13.46
N THR A 157 16.89 -1.73 -12.57
CA THR A 157 16.39 -1.85 -11.20
C THR A 157 14.87 -2.05 -11.16
N VAL A 158 14.12 -1.29 -11.96
CA VAL A 158 12.66 -1.39 -12.08
C VAL A 158 12.22 -2.75 -12.64
N LEU A 159 12.96 -3.34 -13.58
CA LEU A 159 12.66 -4.67 -14.10
C LEU A 159 12.74 -5.74 -13.01
N TRP A 160 13.79 -5.71 -12.18
CA TRP A 160 13.94 -6.65 -11.06
C TRP A 160 12.88 -6.45 -9.97
N PHE A 161 12.58 -5.19 -9.62
CA PHE A 161 11.49 -4.90 -8.69
C PHE A 161 10.13 -5.31 -9.24
N GLY A 162 9.89 -5.09 -10.54
CA GLY A 162 8.69 -5.51 -11.24
C GLY A 162 8.52 -7.03 -11.22
N PHE A 163 9.61 -7.77 -11.46
CA PHE A 163 9.63 -9.24 -11.36
C PHE A 163 9.26 -9.71 -9.95
N ALA A 164 9.92 -9.19 -8.91
CA ALA A 164 9.63 -9.55 -7.53
C ALA A 164 8.17 -9.23 -7.14
N PHE A 165 7.66 -8.09 -7.61
CA PHE A 165 6.29 -7.67 -7.35
C PHE A 165 5.27 -8.61 -8.01
N ILE A 166 5.46 -8.98 -9.27
CA ILE A 166 4.56 -9.90 -10.00
C ILE A 166 4.57 -11.29 -9.34
N VAL A 167 5.75 -11.82 -9.00
CA VAL A 167 5.87 -13.10 -8.30
C VAL A 167 5.20 -13.04 -6.92
N GLY A 168 5.37 -11.94 -6.19
CA GLY A 168 4.69 -11.70 -4.91
C GLY A 168 3.17 -11.69 -5.03
N LEU A 169 2.63 -11.01 -6.04
CA LEU A 169 1.18 -10.99 -6.31
C LEU A 169 0.66 -12.39 -6.68
N ALA A 170 1.37 -13.12 -7.53
CA ALA A 170 0.99 -14.48 -7.91
C ALA A 170 1.01 -15.43 -6.70
N ALA A 171 2.04 -15.32 -5.84
CA ALA A 171 2.16 -16.11 -4.62
C ALA A 171 1.05 -15.78 -3.61
N ASP A 172 0.72 -14.50 -3.40
CA ASP A 172 -0.39 -14.08 -2.53
C ASP A 172 -1.74 -14.60 -3.05
N TYR A 173 -1.98 -14.47 -4.36
CA TYR A 173 -3.20 -14.97 -4.99
C TYR A 173 -3.33 -16.50 -4.82
N ALA A 174 -2.27 -17.25 -5.10
CA ALA A 174 -2.25 -18.71 -4.92
C ALA A 174 -2.48 -19.10 -3.45
N CYS A 175 -1.85 -18.39 -2.50
CA CYS A 175 -2.04 -18.63 -1.08
C CYS A 175 -3.49 -18.40 -0.64
N ARG A 176 -4.16 -17.36 -1.15
CA ARG A 176 -5.58 -17.09 -0.85
C ARG A 176 -6.50 -18.20 -1.36
N VAL A 177 -6.23 -18.74 -2.56
CA VAL A 177 -7.00 -19.87 -3.10
C VAL A 177 -6.82 -21.11 -2.23
N LEU A 178 -5.59 -21.42 -1.84
CA LEU A 178 -5.26 -22.56 -0.97
C LEU A 178 -5.91 -22.45 0.41
N ILE A 179 -5.90 -21.26 1.02
CA ILE A 179 -6.58 -21.02 2.31
C ILE A 179 -8.10 -21.26 2.18
N LYS A 180 -8.72 -20.82 1.08
CA LYS A 180 -10.16 -21.04 0.85
C LYS A 180 -10.48 -22.53 0.70
N GLN A 181 -9.63 -23.31 0.02
CA GLN A 181 -9.81 -24.75 -0.12
C GLN A 181 -9.67 -25.48 1.22
N GLU A 182 -8.64 -25.16 1.99
CA GLU A 182 -8.40 -25.78 3.30
C GLU A 182 -9.54 -25.46 4.28
N MET A 183 -10.09 -24.24 4.24
CA MET A 183 -11.27 -23.90 5.05
C MET A 183 -12.52 -24.68 4.64
N ARG A 184 -12.71 -25.02 3.36
CA ARG A 184 -13.84 -25.84 2.91
C ARG A 184 -13.72 -27.27 3.43
N LEU A 185 -12.56 -27.89 3.22
CA LEU A 185 -12.27 -29.24 3.69
C LEU A 185 -12.43 -29.36 5.22
N LEU A 186 -11.86 -28.41 5.97
CA LEU A 186 -11.99 -28.41 7.42
C LEU A 186 -13.42 -28.12 7.90
N ARG A 187 -14.23 -27.38 7.14
CA ARG A 187 -15.65 -27.18 7.48
C ARG A 187 -16.46 -28.45 7.27
N GLU A 188 -16.27 -29.13 6.14
CA GLU A 188 -16.97 -30.39 5.82
C GLU A 188 -16.68 -31.48 6.87
N THR A 189 -15.46 -31.51 7.42
CA THR A 189 -15.11 -32.43 8.50
C THR A 189 -15.61 -31.98 9.87
N THR A 190 -15.65 -30.66 10.13
CA THR A 190 -16.15 -30.11 11.39
C THR A 190 -17.68 -30.12 11.47
N GLU A 191 -18.40 -30.05 10.35
CA GLU A 191 -19.86 -30.10 10.28
C GLU A 191 -20.41 -31.48 10.70
N LYS A 192 -19.57 -32.52 10.64
CA LYS A 192 -19.85 -33.85 11.20
C LYS A 192 -19.59 -33.96 12.71
N ALA A 193 -19.02 -32.95 13.37
CA ALA A 193 -18.75 -32.93 14.80
C ALA A 193 -19.77 -32.04 15.54
N PRO A 194 -20.31 -32.46 16.71
CA PRO A 194 -21.27 -31.65 17.45
C PRO A 194 -20.64 -30.34 17.94
N ALA A 195 -21.37 -29.24 17.78
CA ALA A 195 -20.92 -27.92 18.17
C ALA A 195 -20.99 -27.72 19.68
N PRO A 196 -19.92 -27.27 20.37
CA PRO A 196 -20.09 -26.65 21.67
C PRO A 196 -20.62 -25.23 21.47
N VAL A 197 -21.87 -25.05 21.86
CA VAL A 197 -22.51 -23.76 22.12
C VAL A 197 -21.92 -23.21 23.40
N CYS A 198 -21.27 -22.06 23.33
CA CYS A 198 -21.17 -21.11 24.45
C CYS A 198 -20.74 -19.74 23.90
N ALA A 199 -21.72 -18.91 23.55
CA ALA A 199 -21.47 -17.49 23.36
C ALA A 199 -21.48 -16.83 24.75
N CYS A 200 -20.30 -16.55 25.32
CA CYS A 200 -20.23 -15.80 26.57
C CYS A 200 -20.79 -14.38 26.37
N PRO A 201 -21.84 -13.97 27.11
CA PRO A 201 -22.44 -12.64 27.00
C PRO A 201 -21.46 -11.52 27.34
N LEU A 202 -20.45 -11.81 28.17
CA LEU A 202 -19.35 -10.88 28.52
C LEU A 202 -18.53 -10.43 27.30
N ARG A 203 -18.29 -11.35 26.35
CA ARG A 203 -17.52 -11.05 25.14
C ARG A 203 -18.30 -10.15 24.17
N GLN A 204 -19.62 -10.22 24.22
CA GLN A 204 -20.52 -9.36 23.45
C GLN A 204 -20.67 -7.98 24.09
N TRP A 205 -20.51 -7.88 25.42
CA TRP A 205 -20.51 -6.63 26.18
C TRP A 205 -19.20 -5.84 26.01
N LEU A 206 -18.03 -6.49 26.09
CA LEU A 206 -16.72 -5.85 25.81
C LEU A 206 -16.64 -5.27 24.40
N LYS A 207 -17.09 -6.04 23.39
CA LYS A 207 -17.17 -5.61 21.99
C LYS A 207 -18.05 -4.39 21.75
N ARG A 208 -18.99 -4.11 22.66
CA ARG A 208 -19.91 -2.99 22.56
C ARG A 208 -19.28 -1.68 23.08
N HIS A 209 -18.31 -1.76 23.99
CA HIS A 209 -17.59 -0.61 24.57
C HIS A 209 -16.27 -0.25 23.86
N GLU A 210 -15.63 -1.17 23.13
CA GLU A 210 -14.40 -0.87 22.37
C GLU A 210 -14.64 0.07 21.17
N ARG A 211 -15.85 0.04 20.61
CA ARG A 211 -16.21 0.81 19.41
C ARG A 211 -16.21 2.32 19.62
N PRO A 212 -16.85 2.89 20.66
CA PRO A 212 -16.79 4.33 20.91
C PRO A 212 -15.38 4.80 21.31
N VAL A 213 -14.61 3.99 22.04
CA VAL A 213 -13.24 4.34 22.47
C VAL A 213 -12.27 4.40 21.28
N MET A 214 -12.28 3.38 20.41
CA MET A 214 -11.46 3.43 19.18
C MET A 214 -11.90 4.54 18.23
N LEU A 215 -13.19 4.87 18.18
CA LEU A 215 -13.69 5.98 17.38
C LEU A 215 -13.14 7.32 17.91
N ALA A 216 -13.17 7.51 19.22
CA ALA A 216 -12.64 8.70 19.88
C ALA A 216 -11.13 8.86 19.64
N VAL A 217 -10.34 7.78 19.77
CA VAL A 217 -8.89 7.79 19.50
C VAL A 217 -8.58 8.11 18.03
N ARG A 218 -9.37 7.60 17.09
CA ARG A 218 -9.17 7.90 15.66
C ARG A 218 -9.55 9.35 15.33
N CYS A 219 -10.61 9.86 15.92
CA CYS A 219 -11.01 11.26 15.74
C CYS A 219 -9.97 12.21 16.35
N SER A 220 -9.43 11.90 17.54
CA SER A 220 -8.40 12.72 18.16
C SER A 220 -7.10 12.75 17.35
N LEU A 221 -6.67 11.61 16.79
CA LEU A 221 -5.53 11.54 15.88
C LEU A 221 -5.75 12.38 14.60
N LEU A 222 -6.95 12.31 14.02
CA LEU A 222 -7.30 13.10 12.83
C LEU A 222 -7.29 14.60 13.10
N VAL A 223 -7.85 15.02 14.24
CA VAL A 223 -7.84 16.43 14.66
C VAL A 223 -6.40 16.87 14.95
N GLY A 224 -5.61 16.06 15.65
CA GLY A 224 -4.19 16.35 15.90
C GLY A 224 -3.39 16.51 14.61
N ALA A 225 -3.58 15.62 13.64
CA ALA A 225 -2.95 15.71 12.33
C ALA A 225 -3.37 16.99 11.57
N ALA A 226 -4.66 17.33 11.58
CA ALA A 226 -5.16 18.55 10.94
C ALA A 226 -4.58 19.82 11.58
N VAL A 227 -4.51 19.87 12.91
CA VAL A 227 -3.89 20.99 13.65
C VAL A 227 -2.41 21.13 13.29
N LEU A 228 -1.65 20.03 13.26
CA LEU A 228 -0.24 20.04 12.88
C LEU A 228 -0.02 20.53 11.43
N ILE A 229 -0.90 20.14 10.50
CA ILE A 229 -0.86 20.62 9.11
C ILE A 229 -1.14 22.12 9.03
N VAL A 230 -2.21 22.60 9.68
CA VAL A 230 -2.56 24.03 9.71
C VAL A 230 -1.44 24.85 10.36
N PHE A 231 -0.86 24.35 11.45
CA PHE A 231 0.25 25.00 12.14
C PHE A 231 1.50 25.09 11.24
N GLY A 232 1.78 24.04 10.45
CA GLY A 232 2.87 24.01 9.47
C GLY A 232 2.65 24.95 8.27
N ILE A 233 1.39 25.15 7.85
CA ILE A 233 1.04 26.12 6.80
C ILE A 233 1.20 27.55 7.32
N LEU A 234 0.69 27.83 8.53
CA LEU A 234 0.75 29.17 9.14
C LEU A 234 2.18 29.63 9.44
N HIS A 235 3.10 28.71 9.71
CA HIS A 235 4.51 29.03 9.93
C HIS A 235 5.36 29.07 8.65
N GLY A 236 4.78 28.90 7.46
CA GLY A 236 5.51 28.93 6.18
C GLY A 236 6.49 27.77 5.98
N GLY A 237 6.56 26.83 6.92
CA GLY A 237 7.52 25.73 6.92
C GLY A 237 7.35 24.79 5.73
N MET A 238 6.14 24.60 5.20
CA MET A 238 5.93 23.73 4.04
C MET A 238 6.62 24.25 2.77
N ALA A 239 6.67 25.57 2.55
CA ALA A 239 7.35 26.14 1.39
C ALA A 239 8.88 26.06 1.53
N ASP A 240 9.39 26.22 2.75
CA ASP A 240 10.82 26.09 3.06
C ASP A 240 11.29 24.62 3.02
N VAL A 241 10.49 23.68 3.53
CA VAL A 241 10.75 22.23 3.45
C VAL A 241 10.66 21.76 2.00
N LEU A 242 9.67 22.21 1.22
CA LEU A 242 9.59 21.91 -0.21
C LEU A 242 10.81 22.50 -0.95
N GLY A 243 11.20 23.73 -0.62
CA GLY A 243 12.39 24.36 -1.17
C GLY A 243 13.67 23.59 -0.86
N LYS A 244 13.85 23.13 0.39
CA LYS A 244 14.99 22.30 0.81
C LYS A 244 14.98 20.92 0.17
N ALA A 245 13.81 20.28 0.08
CA ALA A 245 13.67 18.99 -0.59
C ALA A 245 14.03 19.11 -2.07
N ILE A 246 13.54 20.15 -2.76
CA ILE A 246 13.91 20.43 -4.15
C ILE A 246 15.41 20.67 -4.26
N ASN A 247 16.00 21.50 -3.39
CA ASN A 247 17.43 21.83 -3.43
C ASN A 247 18.32 20.59 -3.21
N ILE A 248 17.98 19.74 -2.24
CA ILE A 248 18.66 18.47 -2.00
C ILE A 248 18.48 17.54 -3.20
N CYS A 249 17.27 17.42 -3.76
CA CYS A 249 17.04 16.59 -4.93
C CYS A 249 17.81 17.08 -6.17
N THR A 250 17.94 18.39 -6.37
CA THR A 250 18.72 18.97 -7.48
C THR A 250 20.23 18.86 -7.26
N GLU A 251 20.70 19.01 -6.02
CA GLU A 251 22.11 18.76 -5.64
C GLU A 251 22.48 17.27 -5.78
N CYS A 252 21.62 16.34 -5.34
CA CYS A 252 21.85 14.90 -5.47
C CYS A 252 21.83 14.40 -6.93
N ILE A 253 21.14 15.10 -7.84
CA ILE A 253 21.12 14.81 -9.28
C ILE A 253 22.31 15.50 -10.00
N GLY A 254 23.11 16.31 -9.30
CA GLY A 254 24.27 17.00 -9.85
C GLY A 254 23.92 18.18 -10.77
N LEU A 255 22.77 18.82 -10.54
CA LEU A 255 22.32 20.01 -11.27
C LEU A 255 22.56 21.32 -10.49
N GLY A 256 23.02 21.23 -9.25
CA GLY A 256 23.37 22.36 -8.36
C GLY A 256 24.86 22.66 -8.38
#